data_AF-A0A834Z1B7-F1
#
_entry.id   AF-A0A834Z1B7-F1
#
_cell.length_a   1.000
_cell.length_b   1.000
_cell.length_c   1.000
_cell.angle_alpha   90.00
_cell.angle_beta   90.00
_cell.angle_gamma   90.00
#
_symmetry.space_group_name_H-M   'P 1'
#
loop_
_entity.id
_entity.type
_entity.pdbx_description
1 polymer ?
#
loop_
_entity_poly.entity_id
_entity_poly.type
_entity_poly.pdbx_seq_one_letter_code
_entity_poly.pdbx_strand_id
1 'polypeptide(L)'
;METVLSTTFWNNIIYAKKITAPLVRVLRLVDGEKKPPMGYIYEAMDRAKKAIKEAMGGQRYERRRWYVQLHQPLHTAGYILNPEFYYNNQDIEPCEEVMKGLYEVIERLIPELDLQDKIITELAMYRNAEGLFGWPMAIRQRTTITPDKWWGSFGSSTPALQKLALRILGLTCSASGCERNWSVFEHRLLEQMNSAPDILGPALIGKREVQVEACEEWLKKNHHLHQMKRMTKNYTLMQIMMTQMGVTMT
;
A
#
# COMPACT_ATOMS: atom_id res chain seq x y z
N MET A 1 26.61 -15.73 -22.35
CA MET A 1 25.36 -15.49 -23.09
C MET A 1 24.30 -16.57 -22.86
N GLU A 2 24.64 -17.78 -22.39
CA GLU A 2 23.66 -18.86 -22.14
C GLU A 2 22.63 -18.57 -21.04
N THR A 3 22.95 -17.67 -20.14
CA THR A 3 22.16 -17.49 -18.94
C THR A 3 20.81 -16.81 -19.15
N VAL A 4 20.75 -15.87 -20.11
CA VAL A 4 19.49 -15.22 -20.52
C VAL A 4 18.62 -16.18 -21.35
N LEU A 5 19.16 -17.31 -21.78
CA LEU A 5 18.42 -18.34 -22.52
C LEU A 5 17.87 -19.44 -21.60
N SER A 6 18.23 -19.43 -20.32
CA SER A 6 17.77 -20.41 -19.34
C SER A 6 16.32 -20.18 -18.91
N THR A 7 15.51 -21.23 -18.95
CA THR A 7 14.13 -21.22 -18.44
C THR A 7 14.07 -20.85 -16.95
N THR A 8 15.06 -21.27 -16.17
CA THR A 8 15.15 -20.97 -14.72
C THR A 8 15.33 -19.48 -14.48
N PHE A 9 16.16 -18.80 -15.29
CA PHE A 9 16.33 -17.36 -15.22
C PHE A 9 15.00 -16.62 -15.44
N TRP A 10 14.27 -16.97 -16.51
CA TRP A 10 12.98 -16.35 -16.80
C TRP A 10 11.90 -16.66 -15.76
N ASN A 11 11.89 -17.87 -15.21
CA ASN A 11 10.98 -18.24 -14.11
C ASN A 11 11.23 -17.38 -12.86
N ASN A 12 12.49 -17.13 -12.51
CA ASN A 12 12.85 -16.25 -11.39
C ASN A 12 12.46 -14.79 -11.64
N ILE A 13 12.62 -14.30 -12.88
CA ILE A 13 12.17 -12.96 -13.28
C ILE A 13 10.65 -12.83 -13.15
N ILE A 14 9.89 -13.85 -13.60
CA ILE A 14 8.43 -13.89 -13.45
C ILE A 14 8.04 -13.89 -11.97
N TYR A 15 8.75 -14.63 -11.13
CA TYR A 15 8.52 -14.67 -9.69
C TYR A 15 8.78 -13.32 -9.02
N ALA A 16 9.93 -12.70 -9.29
CA ALA A 16 10.28 -11.37 -8.78
C ALA A 16 9.24 -10.32 -9.20
N LYS A 17 8.76 -10.38 -10.45
CA LYS A 17 7.68 -9.51 -10.95
C LYS A 17 6.37 -9.72 -10.17
N LYS A 18 5.99 -10.96 -9.85
CA LYS A 18 4.78 -11.26 -9.07
C LYS A 18 4.83 -10.66 -7.66
N ILE A 19 6.00 -10.62 -7.02
CA ILE A 19 6.18 -10.05 -5.67
C ILE A 19 6.28 -8.53 -5.70
N THR A 20 7.00 -7.97 -6.68
CA THR A 20 7.27 -6.53 -6.76
C THR A 20 6.08 -5.74 -7.30
N ALA A 21 5.37 -6.25 -8.31
CA ALA A 21 4.30 -5.53 -9.00
C ALA A 21 3.16 -5.01 -8.08
N PRO A 22 2.68 -5.76 -7.08
CA PRO A 22 1.67 -5.25 -6.15
C PRO A 22 2.17 -4.05 -5.31
N LEU A 23 3.43 -4.06 -4.89
CA LEU A 23 4.04 -2.96 -4.14
C LEU A 23 4.18 -1.69 -5.00
N VAL A 24 4.51 -1.84 -6.29
CA VAL A 24 4.54 -0.71 -7.24
C VAL A 24 3.20 -0.01 -7.33
N ARG A 25 2.10 -0.78 -7.31
CA ARG A 25 0.75 -0.21 -7.39
C ARG A 25 0.43 0.61 -6.15
N VAL A 26 0.83 0.16 -4.97
CA VAL A 26 0.70 0.94 -3.74
C VAL A 26 1.53 2.22 -3.83
N LEU A 27 2.79 2.15 -4.24
CA LEU A 27 3.64 3.33 -4.35
C LEU A 27 3.06 4.37 -5.31
N ARG A 28 2.58 3.93 -6.49
CA ARG A 28 1.89 4.81 -7.45
C ARG A 28 0.63 5.46 -6.89
N LEU A 29 -0.08 4.79 -5.99
CA LEU A 29 -1.25 5.36 -5.34
C LEU A 29 -0.84 6.49 -4.39
N VAL A 30 0.21 6.30 -3.61
CA VAL A 30 0.70 7.26 -2.61
C VAL A 30 1.39 8.45 -3.27
N ASP A 31 2.15 8.23 -4.35
CA ASP A 31 2.82 9.28 -5.12
C ASP A 31 1.89 9.99 -6.11
N GLY A 32 0.65 9.49 -6.27
CA GLY A 32 -0.32 10.05 -7.19
C GLY A 32 -0.93 11.34 -6.66
N GLU A 33 -0.57 12.49 -7.25
CA GLU A 33 -1.11 13.80 -6.86
C GLU A 33 -2.61 14.00 -7.15
N LYS A 34 -3.24 13.12 -7.94
CA LYS A 34 -4.61 13.32 -8.44
C LYS A 34 -5.72 13.03 -7.43
N LYS A 35 -5.47 12.17 -6.43
CA LYS A 35 -6.46 11.75 -5.43
C LYS A 35 -5.75 11.59 -4.08
N PRO A 36 -6.32 12.10 -2.97
CA PRO A 36 -5.75 11.85 -1.65
C PRO A 36 -5.69 10.34 -1.35
N PRO A 37 -4.52 9.79 -1.00
CA PRO A 37 -4.33 8.34 -0.88
C PRO A 37 -4.96 7.76 0.38
N MET A 38 -5.31 8.58 1.38
CA MET A 38 -5.71 8.12 2.71
C MET A 38 -6.94 7.20 2.69
N GLY A 39 -7.91 7.48 1.81
CA GLY A 39 -9.10 6.63 1.65
C GLY A 39 -8.83 5.27 0.98
N TYR A 40 -7.63 5.08 0.41
CA TYR A 40 -7.32 3.97 -0.48
C TYR A 40 -6.14 3.10 -0.04
N ILE A 41 -5.25 3.65 0.79
CA ILE A 41 -3.96 3.03 1.12
C ILE A 41 -4.10 1.69 1.85
N TYR A 42 -5.04 1.57 2.78
CA TYR A 42 -5.27 0.34 3.54
C TYR A 42 -5.61 -0.84 2.60
N GLU A 43 -6.63 -0.64 1.76
CA GLU A 43 -7.08 -1.66 0.80
C GLU A 43 -5.99 -2.01 -0.22
N ALA A 44 -5.27 -1.01 -0.73
CA ALA A 44 -4.18 -1.24 -1.69
C ALA A 44 -3.07 -2.09 -1.08
N MET A 45 -2.70 -1.81 0.17
CA MET A 45 -1.72 -2.57 0.92
C MET A 45 -2.21 -3.98 1.26
N ASP A 46 -3.47 -4.16 1.66
CA ASP A 46 -4.04 -5.48 1.94
C ASP A 46 -4.07 -6.37 0.68
N ARG A 47 -4.47 -5.81 -0.46
CA ARG A 47 -4.38 -6.50 -1.76
C ARG A 47 -2.94 -6.86 -2.12
N ALA A 48 -1.99 -5.96 -1.88
CA ALA A 48 -0.58 -6.24 -2.12
C ALA A 48 -0.07 -7.40 -1.26
N LYS A 49 -0.41 -7.40 0.03
CA LYS A 49 -0.11 -8.48 0.98
C LYS A 49 -0.70 -9.81 0.54
N LYS A 50 -1.97 -9.86 0.14
CA LYS A 50 -2.65 -11.07 -0.38
C LYS A 50 -1.95 -11.60 -1.64
N ALA A 51 -1.70 -10.74 -2.63
CA ALA A 51 -1.04 -11.12 -3.88
C ALA A 51 0.39 -11.65 -3.67
N ILE A 52 1.16 -11.06 -2.75
CA ILE A 52 2.52 -11.52 -2.43
C ILE A 52 2.47 -12.88 -1.72
N LYS A 53 1.54 -13.04 -0.76
CA LYS A 53 1.34 -14.32 -0.05
C LYS A 53 1.01 -15.46 -1.02
N GLU A 54 0.14 -15.19 -1.98
CA GLU A 54 -0.22 -16.15 -3.05
C GLU A 54 0.99 -16.47 -3.93
N ALA A 55 1.76 -15.44 -4.35
CA ALA A 55 2.95 -15.63 -5.16
C ALA A 55 4.01 -16.50 -4.47
N MET A 56 4.13 -16.40 -3.14
CA MET A 56 5.08 -17.17 -2.31
C MET A 56 4.55 -18.56 -1.89
N GLY A 57 3.44 -19.03 -2.46
CA GLY A 57 2.89 -20.36 -2.13
C GLY A 57 2.45 -20.49 -0.67
N GLY A 58 2.05 -19.39 -0.03
CA GLY A 58 1.59 -19.39 1.36
C GLY A 58 2.69 -19.50 2.42
N GLN A 59 3.97 -19.47 2.03
CA GLN A 59 5.09 -19.46 2.98
C GLN A 59 5.02 -18.25 3.93
N ARG A 60 5.59 -18.45 5.13
CA ARG A 60 5.44 -17.53 6.27
C ARG A 60 6.28 -16.26 6.05
N TYR A 61 5.65 -15.23 5.49
CA TYR A 61 6.23 -13.90 5.45
C TYR A 61 6.32 -13.26 6.86
N GLU A 62 7.27 -12.34 7.04
CA GLU A 62 7.42 -11.53 8.26
C GLU A 62 6.19 -10.62 8.46
N ARG A 63 5.18 -11.13 9.19
CA ARG A 63 3.90 -10.43 9.45
C ARG A 63 4.06 -9.12 10.19
N ARG A 64 5.05 -9.03 11.09
CA ARG A 64 5.23 -7.88 12.00
C ARG A 64 5.39 -6.55 11.28
N ARG A 65 6.07 -6.56 10.14
CA ARG A 65 6.47 -5.32 9.46
C ARG A 65 5.35 -4.75 8.58
N TRP A 66 4.57 -5.64 7.96
CA TRP A 66 3.28 -5.31 7.37
C TRP A 66 2.33 -4.77 8.43
N TYR A 67 2.27 -5.41 9.60
CA TYR A 67 1.36 -5.01 10.66
C TYR A 67 1.60 -3.56 11.13
N VAL A 68 2.87 -3.19 11.34
CA VAL A 68 3.27 -1.83 11.75
C VAL A 68 2.95 -0.77 10.69
N GLN A 69 2.89 -1.12 9.40
CA GLN A 69 2.66 -0.15 8.31
C GLN A 69 1.20 -0.11 7.82
N LEU A 70 0.51 -1.25 7.83
CA LEU A 70 -0.90 -1.42 7.44
C LEU A 70 -1.85 -0.87 8.50
N HIS A 71 -1.60 -1.21 9.76
CA HIS A 71 -2.51 -0.92 10.87
C HIS A 71 -2.12 0.38 11.58
N GLN A 72 -1.66 1.36 10.80
CA GLN A 72 -1.63 2.72 11.29
C GLN A 72 -3.08 3.17 11.47
N PRO A 73 -3.47 3.65 12.66
CA PRO A 73 -4.86 4.01 12.95
C PRO A 73 -5.46 4.96 11.90
N LEU A 74 -4.63 5.84 11.35
CA LEU A 74 -5.04 6.78 10.31
C LEU A 74 -5.43 6.11 8.98
N HIS A 75 -4.74 5.02 8.60
CA HIS A 75 -5.07 4.26 7.39
C HIS A 75 -6.39 3.49 7.56
N THR A 76 -6.66 2.92 8.74
CA THR A 76 -7.93 2.23 9.00
C THR A 76 -9.09 3.23 9.06
N ALA A 77 -8.89 4.40 9.65
CA ALA A 77 -9.88 5.47 9.63
C ALA A 77 -10.20 5.93 8.20
N GLY A 78 -9.16 6.16 7.37
CA GLY A 78 -9.34 6.47 5.95
C GLY A 78 -10.12 5.38 5.19
N TYR A 79 -9.85 4.11 5.50
CA TYR A 79 -10.54 2.97 4.91
C TYR A 79 -12.04 2.93 5.26
N ILE A 80 -12.39 3.07 6.54
CA ILE A 80 -13.78 3.10 7.00
C ILE A 80 -14.54 4.29 6.41
N LEU A 81 -13.87 5.44 6.29
CA LEU A 81 -14.46 6.66 5.74
C LEU A 81 -14.51 6.68 4.21
N ASN A 82 -14.02 5.63 3.53
CA ASN A 82 -14.22 5.50 2.09
C ASN A 82 -15.54 4.76 1.80
N PRO A 83 -16.57 5.44 1.24
CA PRO A 83 -17.87 4.81 0.98
C PRO A 83 -17.80 3.71 -0.09
N GLU A 84 -16.80 3.74 -0.98
CA GLU A 84 -16.56 2.67 -1.95
C GLU A 84 -16.26 1.34 -1.24
N PHE A 85 -15.50 1.38 -0.15
CA PHE A 85 -15.08 0.17 0.56
C PHE A 85 -16.03 -0.16 1.70
N TYR A 86 -16.42 0.83 2.50
CA TYR A 86 -17.28 0.63 3.64
C TYR A 86 -18.59 -0.10 3.29
N TYR A 87 -19.30 0.38 2.27
CA TYR A 87 -20.61 -0.19 1.92
C TYR A 87 -20.54 -1.43 1.02
N ASN A 88 -19.38 -1.72 0.41
CA ASN A 88 -19.21 -2.89 -0.44
C ASN A 88 -18.47 -4.04 0.26
N ASN A 89 -17.97 -3.83 1.48
CA ASN A 89 -17.24 -4.84 2.23
C ASN A 89 -17.88 -5.09 3.60
N GLN A 90 -18.57 -6.22 3.71
CA GLN A 90 -19.27 -6.65 4.94
C GLN A 90 -18.32 -7.05 6.07
N ASP A 91 -17.03 -7.28 5.78
CA ASP A 91 -16.05 -7.72 6.76
C ASP A 91 -15.40 -6.56 7.55
N ILE A 92 -15.69 -5.30 7.18
CA ILE A 92 -15.09 -4.12 7.83
C ILE A 92 -15.59 -3.96 9.26
N GLU A 93 -16.90 -4.01 9.47
CA GLU A 93 -17.52 -3.74 10.78
C GLU A 93 -17.19 -4.81 11.85
N PRO A 94 -17.17 -6.12 11.53
CA PRO A 94 -16.72 -7.16 12.47
C PRO A 94 -15.22 -7.13 12.78
N CYS A 95 -14.42 -6.39 12.00
CA CYS A 95 -12.96 -6.36 12.18
C CYS A 95 -12.57 -5.40 13.33
N GLU A 96 -12.37 -5.98 14.52
CA GLU A 96 -11.96 -5.25 15.73
C GLU A 96 -10.74 -4.35 15.48
N GLU A 97 -9.74 -4.85 14.75
CA GLU A 97 -8.51 -4.12 14.45
C GLU A 97 -8.76 -2.83 13.63
N VAL A 98 -9.64 -2.92 12.63
CA VAL A 98 -9.99 -1.77 11.77
C VAL A 98 -10.79 -0.74 12.55
N MET A 99 -11.78 -1.20 13.32
CA MET A 99 -12.62 -0.35 14.15
C MET A 99 -11.86 0.33 15.28
N LYS A 100 -10.99 -0.41 15.97
CA LYS A 100 -10.11 0.13 17.01
C LYS A 100 -9.24 1.27 16.48
N GLY A 101 -8.66 1.11 15.29
CA GLY A 101 -7.85 2.17 14.70
C GLY A 101 -8.64 3.45 14.39
N LEU A 102 -9.92 3.36 14.03
CA LEU A 102 -10.76 4.57 13.91
C LEU A 102 -10.95 5.28 15.25
N TYR A 103 -11.24 4.52 16.32
CA TYR A 103 -11.42 5.10 17.65
C TYR A 103 -10.13 5.75 18.18
N GLU A 104 -8.97 5.11 17.98
CA GLU A 104 -7.66 5.69 18.33
C GLU A 104 -7.40 7.01 17.57
N VAL A 105 -7.87 7.14 16.33
CA VAL A 105 -7.78 8.41 15.58
C VAL A 105 -8.72 9.47 16.14
N ILE A 106 -9.95 9.10 16.49
CA ILE A 106 -10.92 10.03 17.09
C ILE A 106 -10.37 10.57 18.40
N GLU A 107 -9.95 9.70 19.32
CA GLU A 107 -9.35 10.08 20.61
C GLU A 107 -8.14 10.99 20.43
N ARG A 108 -7.30 10.72 19.43
CA ARG A 108 -6.08 11.50 19.17
C ARG A 108 -6.35 12.85 18.51
N LEU A 109 -7.34 12.95 17.63
CA LEU A 109 -7.60 14.16 16.83
C LEU A 109 -8.63 15.11 17.45
N ILE A 110 -9.43 14.62 18.40
CA ILE A 110 -10.58 15.31 19.00
C ILE A 110 -10.42 15.31 20.53
N PRO A 111 -9.91 16.40 21.13
CA PRO A 111 -9.75 16.49 22.59
C PRO A 111 -11.06 16.53 23.38
N GLU A 112 -12.13 17.06 22.79
CA GLU A 112 -13.40 17.27 23.47
C GLU A 112 -14.26 15.99 23.50
N LEU A 113 -14.53 15.45 24.70
CA LEU A 113 -15.28 14.19 24.87
C LEU A 113 -16.70 14.25 24.29
N ASP A 114 -17.43 15.35 24.51
CA ASP A 114 -18.77 15.54 23.94
C ASP A 114 -18.76 15.48 22.40
N LEU A 115 -17.67 15.95 21.78
CA LEU A 115 -17.51 15.91 20.33
C LEU A 115 -17.13 14.50 19.86
N GLN A 116 -16.37 13.73 20.63
CA GLN A 116 -16.11 12.31 20.36
C GLN A 116 -17.43 11.53 20.36
N ASP A 117 -18.24 11.66 21.42
CA ASP A 117 -19.54 10.96 21.53
C ASP A 117 -20.50 11.34 20.39
N LYS A 118 -20.50 12.62 20.02
CA LYS A 118 -21.24 13.09 18.86
C LYS A 118 -20.75 12.46 17.55
N ILE A 119 -19.43 12.37 17.34
CA ILE A 119 -18.86 11.72 16.16
C ILE A 119 -19.23 10.23 16.13
N ILE A 120 -19.25 9.54 17.26
CA ILE A 120 -19.68 8.13 17.34
C ILE A 120 -21.16 7.98 16.98
N THR A 121 -22.01 8.88 17.46
CA THR A 121 -23.44 8.90 17.11
C THR A 121 -23.64 9.15 15.61
N GLU A 122 -22.95 10.15 15.06
CA GLU A 122 -22.98 10.45 13.63
C GLU A 122 -22.38 9.33 12.77
N LEU A 123 -21.39 8.60 13.29
CA LEU A 123 -20.81 7.44 12.64
C LEU A 123 -21.88 6.36 12.43
N ALA A 124 -22.74 6.09 13.41
CA ALA A 124 -23.84 5.15 13.26
C ALA A 124 -24.79 5.52 12.11
N MET A 125 -25.10 6.82 11.94
CA MET A 125 -25.91 7.30 10.81
C MET A 125 -25.23 6.99 9.46
N TYR A 126 -23.91 7.20 9.36
CA TYR A 126 -23.15 6.80 8.17
C TYR A 126 -23.24 5.29 7.95
N ARG A 127 -23.03 4.46 8.99
CA ARG A 127 -23.07 3.00 8.85
C ARG A 127 -24.41 2.50 8.33
N ASN A 128 -25.50 3.05 8.86
CA ASN A 128 -26.86 2.68 8.50
C ASN A 128 -27.35 3.32 7.19
N ALA A 129 -26.50 4.10 6.52
CA ALA A 129 -26.87 4.90 5.35
C ALA A 129 -28.09 5.80 5.61
N GLU A 130 -28.16 6.42 6.79
CA GLU A 130 -29.23 7.35 7.16
C GLU A 130 -29.04 8.75 6.57
N GLY A 131 -30.11 9.54 6.52
CA GLY A 131 -30.08 10.89 5.98
C GLY A 131 -29.67 10.91 4.50
N LEU A 132 -28.74 11.80 4.15
CA LEU A 132 -28.25 11.94 2.77
C LEU A 132 -27.43 10.74 2.28
N PHE A 133 -26.91 9.89 3.17
CA PHE A 133 -26.08 8.75 2.78
C PHE A 133 -26.86 7.63 2.08
N GLY A 134 -28.16 7.53 2.38
CA GLY A 134 -29.09 6.58 1.77
C GLY A 134 -29.76 7.10 0.50
N TRP A 135 -29.52 8.35 0.11
CA TRP A 135 -30.11 8.89 -1.11
C TRP A 135 -29.62 8.13 -2.35
N PRO A 136 -30.49 7.86 -3.35
CA PRO A 136 -30.09 7.11 -4.54
C PRO A 136 -28.89 7.72 -5.28
N MET A 137 -28.77 9.05 -5.27
CA MET A 137 -27.61 9.74 -5.85
C MET A 137 -26.33 9.48 -5.06
N ALA A 138 -26.38 9.53 -3.73
CA ALA A 138 -25.24 9.25 -2.86
C ALA A 138 -24.75 7.82 -3.07
N ILE A 139 -25.68 6.84 -3.12
CA ILE A 139 -25.38 5.42 -3.37
C ILE A 139 -24.68 5.22 -4.71
N ARG A 140 -25.22 5.76 -5.81
CA ARG A 140 -24.59 5.65 -7.13
C ARG A 140 -23.20 6.28 -7.18
N GLN A 141 -22.98 7.34 -6.39
CA GLN A 141 -21.72 8.08 -6.42
C GLN A 141 -20.63 7.54 -5.51
N ARG A 142 -20.90 6.51 -4.68
CA ARG A 142 -19.90 5.93 -3.75
C ARG A 142 -18.61 5.49 -4.44
N THR A 143 -18.70 5.06 -5.70
CA THR A 143 -17.56 4.53 -6.48
C THR A 143 -17.14 5.44 -7.65
N THR A 144 -17.91 6.49 -7.96
CA THR A 144 -17.69 7.32 -9.16
C THR A 144 -16.98 8.63 -8.86
N ILE A 145 -17.05 9.11 -7.61
CA ILE A 145 -16.32 10.31 -7.16
C ILE A 145 -15.37 9.94 -6.03
N THR A 146 -14.42 10.83 -5.74
CA THR A 146 -13.46 10.61 -4.67
C THR A 146 -14.12 10.77 -3.29
N PRO A 147 -13.65 10.04 -2.25
CA PRO A 147 -14.25 10.08 -0.91
C PRO A 147 -14.39 11.49 -0.35
N ASP A 148 -13.39 12.34 -0.52
CA ASP A 148 -13.41 13.74 -0.09
C ASP A 148 -14.59 14.53 -0.72
N LYS A 149 -14.81 14.36 -2.03
CA LYS A 149 -15.93 14.99 -2.75
C LYS A 149 -17.27 14.41 -2.32
N TRP A 150 -17.32 13.10 -2.08
CA TRP A 150 -18.53 12.43 -1.61
C TRP A 150 -18.95 12.93 -0.23
N TRP A 151 -18.00 13.01 0.71
CA TRP A 151 -18.24 13.59 2.03
C TRP A 151 -18.64 15.06 1.96
N GLY A 152 -18.03 15.84 1.07
CA GLY A 152 -18.44 17.23 0.83
C GLY A 152 -19.88 17.37 0.36
N SER A 153 -20.38 16.40 -0.41
CA SER A 153 -21.72 16.44 -1.03
C SER A 153 -22.82 15.85 -0.15
N PHE A 154 -22.52 14.79 0.60
CA PHE A 154 -23.54 13.99 1.30
C PHE A 154 -23.33 13.93 2.82
N GLY A 155 -22.23 14.49 3.34
CA GLY A 155 -21.92 14.45 4.78
C GLY A 155 -22.68 15.47 5.64
N SER A 156 -23.52 16.34 5.07
CA SER A 156 -24.15 17.42 5.84
C SER A 156 -25.15 16.95 6.89
N SER A 157 -25.65 15.71 6.79
CA SER A 157 -26.45 15.06 7.84
C SER A 157 -25.65 14.76 9.10
N THR A 158 -24.31 14.78 9.02
CA THR A 158 -23.37 14.44 10.09
C THR A 158 -22.21 15.45 10.10
N PRO A 159 -22.44 16.70 10.57
CA PRO A 159 -21.47 17.77 10.42
C PRO A 159 -20.16 17.57 11.21
N ALA A 160 -20.18 16.85 12.35
CA ALA A 160 -18.95 16.58 13.11
C ALA A 160 -18.09 15.51 12.42
N LEU A 161 -18.72 14.40 12.01
CA LEU A 161 -18.10 13.32 11.26
C LEU A 161 -17.64 13.78 9.88
N GLN A 162 -18.39 14.64 9.19
CA GLN A 162 -18.00 15.20 7.89
C GLN A 162 -16.70 15.99 8.01
N LYS A 163 -16.57 16.84 9.04
CA LYS A 163 -15.33 17.59 9.31
C LYS A 163 -14.15 16.65 9.57
N LEU A 164 -14.36 15.61 10.39
CA LEU A 164 -13.34 14.59 10.65
C LEU A 164 -12.95 13.85 9.37
N ALA A 165 -13.94 13.45 8.56
CA ALA A 165 -13.74 12.71 7.32
C ALA A 165 -12.97 13.52 6.30
N LEU A 166 -13.35 14.76 6.05
CA LEU A 166 -12.62 15.67 5.16
C LEU A 166 -11.21 15.94 5.68
N ARG A 167 -11.01 16.08 6.99
CA ARG A 167 -9.69 16.23 7.60
C ARG A 167 -8.81 15.01 7.34
N ILE A 168 -9.29 13.80 7.64
CA ILE A 168 -8.53 12.56 7.48
C ILE A 168 -8.28 12.27 5.99
N LEU A 169 -9.31 12.31 5.17
CA LEU A 169 -9.23 12.02 3.74
C LEU A 169 -8.41 13.06 2.99
N GLY A 170 -8.34 14.30 3.47
CA GLY A 170 -7.48 15.34 2.92
C GLY A 170 -6.00 15.19 3.27
N LEU A 171 -5.62 14.27 4.18
CA LEU A 171 -4.22 14.05 4.51
C LEU A 171 -3.51 13.33 3.35
N THR A 172 -2.34 13.86 3.01
CA THR A 172 -1.43 13.21 2.09
C THR A 172 -0.63 12.13 2.81
N CYS A 173 -0.62 10.91 2.28
CA CYS A 173 0.47 9.97 2.54
C CYS A 173 1.59 10.35 1.57
N SER A 174 2.82 10.58 2.03
CA SER A 174 3.95 10.78 1.12
C SER A 174 4.96 9.66 1.28
N ALA A 175 5.50 9.20 0.16
CA ALA A 175 6.70 8.38 0.13
C ALA A 175 7.96 9.27 0.00
N SER A 176 7.98 10.49 0.54
CA SER A 176 9.11 11.43 0.40
C SER A 176 10.25 11.22 1.39
N GLY A 177 9.99 10.64 2.57
CA GLY A 177 10.98 10.37 3.63
C GLY A 177 12.03 9.31 3.27
N CYS A 178 12.25 9.12 1.99
CA CYS A 178 12.41 7.79 1.50
C CYS A 178 13.51 7.52 0.50
N GLU A 179 13.72 8.49 -0.34
CA GLU A 179 14.95 9.24 -0.46
C GLU A 179 16.27 8.46 -0.70
N ARG A 180 16.78 7.89 0.40
CA ARG A 180 18.23 7.90 0.69
C ARG A 180 18.91 6.54 0.54
N ASN A 181 18.20 5.52 0.08
CA ASN A 181 18.49 4.15 0.50
C ASN A 181 18.45 3.09 -0.60
N TRP A 182 18.24 3.50 -1.84
CA TRP A 182 18.08 2.64 -3.02
C TRP A 182 19.30 1.77 -3.35
N SER A 183 20.51 2.27 -3.09
CA SER A 183 21.77 1.56 -3.34
C SER A 183 21.89 0.22 -2.61
N VAL A 184 21.24 0.07 -1.45
CA VAL A 184 21.24 -1.16 -0.65
C VAL A 184 20.34 -2.25 -1.24
N PHE A 185 19.25 -1.88 -1.92
CA PHE A 185 18.32 -2.84 -2.57
C PHE A 185 18.83 -3.27 -3.93
N GLU A 186 19.42 -2.37 -4.69
CA GLU A 186 20.14 -2.72 -5.90
C GLU A 186 21.22 -3.76 -5.57
N HIS A 187 22.02 -3.54 -4.51
CA HIS A 187 23.04 -4.49 -4.05
C HIS A 187 22.48 -5.87 -3.70
N ARG A 188 21.35 -5.95 -2.98
CA ARG A 188 20.79 -7.23 -2.51
C ARG A 188 19.97 -7.98 -3.56
N LEU A 189 19.28 -7.26 -4.45
CA LEU A 189 18.66 -7.85 -5.64
C LEU A 189 19.75 -8.48 -6.52
N LEU A 190 20.87 -7.77 -6.69
CA LEU A 190 22.07 -8.29 -7.36
C LEU A 190 22.67 -9.48 -6.61
N GLU A 191 22.81 -9.46 -5.28
CA GLU A 191 23.32 -10.62 -4.50
C GLU A 191 22.44 -11.86 -4.63
N GLN A 192 21.10 -11.72 -4.65
CA GLN A 192 20.17 -12.83 -4.86
C GLN A 192 20.21 -13.37 -6.30
N MET A 193 20.43 -12.49 -7.28
CA MET A 193 20.70 -12.89 -8.66
C MET A 193 22.10 -13.54 -8.82
N ASN A 194 23.06 -13.17 -7.98
CA ASN A 194 24.44 -13.68 -7.96
C ASN A 194 24.59 -15.00 -7.17
N SER A 195 23.71 -15.30 -6.21
CA SER A 195 23.76 -16.53 -5.39
C SER A 195 23.05 -17.74 -6.04
N ALA A 196 22.63 -17.59 -7.29
CA ALA A 196 22.29 -18.68 -8.18
C ALA A 196 23.44 -18.85 -9.21
N PRO A 197 24.36 -19.82 -9.03
CA PRO A 197 25.59 -19.92 -9.82
C PRO A 197 25.35 -20.10 -11.33
N ASP A 198 24.18 -20.61 -11.72
CA ASP A 198 23.78 -20.79 -13.11
C ASP A 198 23.24 -19.49 -13.76
N ILE A 199 23.07 -18.41 -12.99
CA ILE A 199 22.39 -17.14 -13.38
C ILE A 199 23.36 -16.03 -13.81
N LEU A 200 24.66 -16.19 -13.58
CA LEU A 200 25.66 -15.37 -14.25
C LEU A 200 26.75 -16.30 -14.75
N GLY A 201 26.73 -16.61 -16.05
CA GLY A 201 27.84 -17.32 -16.66
C GLY A 201 29.18 -16.67 -16.28
N PRO A 202 30.28 -17.44 -16.17
CA PRO A 202 31.53 -17.05 -15.51
C PRO A 202 32.16 -15.72 -15.96
N ALA A 203 31.73 -15.17 -17.11
CA ALA A 203 32.14 -13.86 -17.62
C ALA A 203 31.59 -12.63 -16.85
N LEU A 204 30.55 -12.80 -16.02
CA LEU A 204 29.89 -11.69 -15.29
C LEU A 204 30.16 -11.70 -13.78
N ILE A 205 30.83 -12.73 -13.27
CA ILE A 205 31.26 -12.80 -11.87
C ILE A 205 32.40 -11.77 -11.67
N GLY A 206 32.21 -10.80 -10.78
CA GLY A 206 33.20 -9.79 -10.45
C GLY A 206 33.18 -8.50 -11.28
N LYS A 207 32.29 -8.36 -12.27
CA LYS A 207 32.16 -7.14 -13.09
C LYS A 207 30.93 -6.33 -12.68
N ARG A 208 31.07 -5.54 -11.61
CA ARG A 208 29.99 -4.73 -11.00
C ARG A 208 29.31 -3.79 -12.00
N GLU A 209 30.06 -3.17 -12.91
CA GLU A 209 29.52 -2.23 -13.92
C GLU A 209 28.61 -2.90 -14.95
N VAL A 210 28.99 -4.08 -15.46
CA VAL A 210 28.20 -4.81 -16.46
C VAL A 210 26.91 -5.38 -15.86
N GLN A 211 26.95 -5.76 -14.58
CA GLN A 211 25.77 -6.18 -13.82
C GLN A 211 24.80 -5.02 -13.60
N VAL A 212 25.31 -3.82 -13.32
CA VAL A 212 24.51 -2.60 -13.17
C VAL A 212 23.90 -2.21 -14.51
N GLU A 213 24.65 -2.19 -15.62
CA GLU A 213 24.11 -1.86 -16.95
C GLU A 213 23.02 -2.83 -17.43
N ALA A 214 23.20 -4.14 -17.24
CA ALA A 214 22.18 -5.13 -17.58
C ALA A 214 20.92 -4.97 -16.72
N CYS A 215 21.08 -4.62 -15.44
CA CYS A 215 19.98 -4.31 -14.54
C CYS A 215 19.28 -3.00 -14.97
N GLU A 216 20.03 -1.98 -15.38
CA GLU A 216 19.48 -0.71 -15.87
C GLU A 216 18.76 -0.83 -17.21
N GLU A 217 19.28 -1.59 -18.17
CA GLU A 217 18.58 -1.92 -19.41
C GLU A 217 17.31 -2.73 -19.14
N TRP A 218 17.37 -3.68 -18.21
CA TRP A 218 16.20 -4.48 -17.81
C TRP A 218 15.14 -3.61 -17.12
N LEU A 219 15.56 -2.69 -16.25
CA LEU A 219 14.67 -1.70 -15.65
C LEU A 219 14.04 -0.83 -16.73
N LYS A 220 14.81 -0.30 -17.69
CA LYS A 220 14.30 0.50 -18.83
C LYS A 220 13.28 -0.28 -19.69
N LYS A 221 13.53 -1.56 -19.97
CA LYS A 221 12.64 -2.44 -20.74
C LYS A 221 11.38 -2.84 -19.97
N ASN A 222 11.45 -2.86 -18.64
CA ASN A 222 10.31 -3.13 -17.76
C ASN A 222 9.74 -1.84 -17.20
N HIS A 223 8.90 -1.15 -17.99
CA HIS A 223 8.34 0.18 -17.70
C HIS A 223 7.71 0.35 -16.30
N HIS A 224 7.30 -0.74 -15.64
CA HIS A 224 6.78 -0.78 -14.28
C HIS A 224 7.87 -0.81 -13.19
N LEU A 225 8.99 -1.49 -13.47
CA LEU A 225 10.18 -1.53 -12.63
C LEU A 225 11.09 -0.31 -12.87
N HIS A 226 11.12 0.25 -14.08
CA HIS A 226 11.74 1.56 -14.34
C HIS A 226 11.10 2.65 -13.48
N GLN A 227 9.76 2.61 -13.40
CA GLN A 227 9.02 3.51 -12.53
C GLN A 227 9.27 3.18 -11.06
N MET A 228 9.46 1.92 -10.65
CA MET A 228 10.00 1.62 -9.31
C MET A 228 11.32 2.33 -9.09
N LYS A 229 12.35 2.24 -9.94
CA LYS A 229 13.62 2.99 -9.71
C LYS A 229 13.42 4.51 -9.53
N ARG A 230 12.32 5.09 -10.03
CA ARG A 230 11.89 6.46 -9.75
C ARG A 230 11.06 6.65 -8.46
N MET A 231 10.30 5.64 -8.01
CA MET A 231 9.33 5.68 -6.89
C MET A 231 9.82 4.97 -5.61
N THR A 232 10.57 3.88 -5.73
CA THR A 232 11.24 3.19 -4.62
C THR A 232 12.53 3.89 -4.29
N LYS A 233 12.38 4.95 -3.54
CA LYS A 233 13.22 5.11 -2.39
C LYS A 233 12.20 4.93 -1.24
N ASN A 234 12.20 3.81 -0.47
CA ASN A 234 12.26 3.76 1.01
C ASN A 234 12.33 2.39 1.69
N TYR A 235 13.00 2.43 2.85
CA TYR A 235 13.25 1.39 3.84
C TYR A 235 12.05 0.60 4.34
N THR A 236 10.86 1.14 4.55
CA THR A 236 9.82 0.34 5.22
C THR A 236 9.26 -0.77 4.33
N LEU A 237 9.08 -0.52 3.02
CA LEU A 237 8.71 -1.56 2.04
C LEU A 237 9.92 -2.35 1.53
N MET A 238 11.07 -1.71 1.36
CA MET A 238 12.27 -2.33 0.81
C MET A 238 12.88 -3.36 1.78
N GLN A 239 12.81 -3.09 3.08
CA GLN A 239 13.27 -3.99 4.13
C GLN A 239 12.23 -5.10 4.39
N ILE A 240 10.94 -4.91 4.03
CA ILE A 240 9.95 -6.00 3.92
C ILE A 240 10.32 -6.96 2.78
N MET A 241 10.67 -6.44 1.60
CA MET A 241 11.06 -7.27 0.45
C MET A 241 12.30 -8.13 0.75
N MET A 242 13.26 -7.58 1.49
CA MET A 242 14.54 -8.25 1.81
C MET A 242 14.39 -9.33 2.89
N THR A 243 13.55 -9.09 3.90
CA THR A 243 13.30 -10.07 4.98
C THR A 243 12.35 -11.18 4.51
N GLN A 244 11.41 -10.90 3.59
CA GLN A 244 10.56 -11.92 2.97
C GLN A 244 11.31 -12.91 2.06
N MET A 245 12.52 -12.57 1.62
CA MET A 245 13.43 -13.47 0.88
C MET A 245 14.36 -14.29 1.81
N GLY A 246 14.11 -14.31 3.13
CA GLY A 246 14.82 -15.18 4.07
C GLY A 246 16.16 -14.67 4.60
N VAL A 247 16.42 -13.35 4.57
CA VAL A 247 17.69 -12.78 5.05
C VAL A 247 17.50 -12.11 6.41
N THR A 248 18.08 -12.71 7.46
CA THR A 248 18.27 -12.06 8.77
C THR A 248 19.35 -10.99 8.68
N MET A 249 19.07 -9.77 9.12
CA MET A 249 20.10 -8.76 9.38
C MET A 249 20.53 -8.87 10.84
N THR A 250 21.78 -9.26 11.09
CA THR A 250 22.51 -8.85 12.30
C THR A 250 22.94 -7.39 12.17
#